data_AF-A0A251RAF1-F1
#
_entry.id   AF-A0A251RAF1-F1
#
_cell.length_a   1.000
_cell.length_b   1.000
_cell.length_c   1.000
_cell.angle_alpha   90.00
_cell.angle_beta   90.00
_cell.angle_gamma   90.00
#
_symmetry.space_group_name_H-M   'P 1'
#
loop_
_entity.id
_entity.type
_entity.pdbx_description
1 polymer ?
#
loop_
_entity_poly.entity_id
_entity_poly.type
_entity_poly.pdbx_seq_one_letter_code
_entity_poly.pdbx_strand_id
1 'polypeptide(L)'
;MNHNQNQNQNQQSSEGSRHDDDAALTEFLASLMDYTPTIPDELVEHYLAKSGFQCPDVRLIRLVAVATQKFVSEVATDALQQCKARQASVVKDKRDKQQKVL
;
A
#
# COMPACT_ATOMS: atom_id res chain seq x y z
N MET A 1 -33.63 -39.92 28.70
CA MET A 1 -32.58 -40.42 27.81
C MET A 1 -32.83 -39.86 26.43
N ASN A 2 -32.16 -38.76 26.05
CA ASN A 2 -30.90 -38.73 25.26
C ASN A 2 -31.22 -38.85 23.76
N HIS A 3 -30.79 -37.98 22.83
CA HIS A 3 -29.62 -37.10 22.75
C HIS A 3 -29.95 -35.89 21.87
N ASN A 4 -29.62 -34.67 22.32
CA ASN A 4 -29.53 -33.49 21.46
C ASN A 4 -28.04 -33.16 21.32
N GLN A 5 -27.44 -33.47 20.17
CA GLN A 5 -26.02 -33.26 19.89
C GLN A 5 -25.91 -32.48 18.58
N ASN A 6 -26.24 -31.19 18.62
CA ASN A 6 -25.94 -30.29 17.51
C ASN A 6 -24.57 -29.64 17.76
N GLN A 7 -23.65 -29.98 16.86
CA GLN A 7 -22.24 -29.66 16.87
C GLN A 7 -21.94 -28.16 16.93
N ASN A 8 -20.99 -27.87 17.80
CA ASN A 8 -20.20 -26.65 17.90
C ASN A 8 -19.46 -26.41 16.57
N GLN A 9 -19.89 -25.46 15.73
CA GLN A 9 -19.30 -25.22 14.41
C GLN A 9 -19.08 -23.72 14.10
N ASN A 10 -18.56 -22.93 15.06
CA ASN A 10 -18.29 -21.51 14.76
C ASN A 10 -17.07 -20.88 15.47
N GLN A 11 -15.94 -21.58 15.60
CA GLN A 11 -14.77 -21.00 16.29
C GLN A 11 -13.42 -21.16 15.57
N GLN A 12 -13.38 -21.34 14.24
CA GLN A 12 -12.11 -21.64 13.54
C GLN A 12 -11.76 -20.71 12.37
N SER A 13 -12.41 -19.55 12.24
CA SER A 13 -12.26 -18.68 11.06
C SER A 13 -11.18 -17.59 11.19
N SER A 14 -10.53 -17.44 12.35
CA SER A 14 -9.65 -16.28 12.63
C SER A 14 -8.14 -16.61 12.63
N GLU A 15 -7.75 -17.87 12.90
CA GLU A 15 -6.32 -18.24 12.96
C GLU A 15 -5.70 -18.52 11.59
N GLY A 16 -6.47 -18.99 10.60
CA GLY A 16 -5.96 -19.27 9.25
C GLY A 16 -5.47 -18.03 8.51
N SER A 17 -6.22 -16.93 8.61
CA SER A 17 -5.90 -15.66 7.93
C SER A 17 -4.54 -15.09 8.34
N ARG A 18 -4.18 -15.18 9.63
CA ARG A 18 -2.89 -14.66 10.13
C ARG A 18 -1.70 -15.44 9.60
N HIS A 19 -1.87 -16.75 9.39
CA HIS A 19 -0.80 -17.60 8.87
C HIS A 19 -0.53 -17.29 7.39
N ASP A 20 -1.59 -17.03 6.62
CA ASP A 20 -1.47 -16.62 5.22
C ASP A 20 -0.77 -15.25 5.08
N ASP A 21 -1.08 -14.29 5.96
CA ASP A 21 -0.44 -12.96 5.97
C ASP A 21 1.07 -13.05 6.27
N ASP A 22 1.48 -13.85 7.27
CA ASP A 22 2.89 -14.03 7.62
C ASP A 22 3.68 -14.74 6.50
N ALA A 23 3.04 -15.72 5.83
CA ALA A 23 3.63 -16.40 4.68
C ALA A 23 3.82 -15.42 3.50
N ALA A 24 2.80 -14.61 3.19
CA ALA A 24 2.86 -13.60 2.15
C ALA A 24 3.92 -12.52 2.45
N LEU A 25 4.03 -12.08 3.71
CA LEU A 25 5.06 -11.13 4.13
C LEU A 25 6.47 -11.70 3.96
N THR A 26 6.66 -12.96 4.33
CA THR A 26 7.95 -13.65 4.19
C THR A 26 8.36 -13.76 2.72
N GLU A 27 7.41 -14.16 1.85
CA GLU A 27 7.63 -14.22 0.40
C GLU A 27 7.95 -12.83 -0.18
N PHE A 28 7.23 -11.80 0.26
CA PHE A 28 7.50 -10.43 -0.15
C PHE A 28 8.92 -9.98 0.24
N LEU A 29 9.34 -10.18 1.48
CA LEU A 29 10.70 -9.84 1.93
C LEU A 29 11.76 -10.64 1.18
N ALA A 30 11.49 -11.91 0.86
CA ALA A 30 12.39 -12.72 0.05
C ALA A 30 12.53 -12.15 -1.36
N SER A 31 11.43 -11.71 -1.99
CA SER A 31 11.44 -11.12 -3.33
C SER A 31 12.30 -9.84 -3.42
N LEU A 32 12.48 -9.11 -2.31
CA LEU A 32 13.32 -7.91 -2.27
C LEU A 32 14.81 -8.20 -2.47
N MET A 33 15.27 -9.44 -2.27
CA MET A 33 16.67 -9.82 -2.54
C MET A 33 17.05 -9.67 -4.00
N ASP A 34 16.12 -9.91 -4.92
CA ASP A 34 16.36 -9.87 -6.36
C ASP A 34 15.76 -8.63 -7.04
N TYR A 35 14.98 -7.84 -6.30
CA TYR A 35 14.37 -6.61 -6.80
C TYR A 35 15.33 -5.42 -6.71
N THR A 36 15.42 -4.63 -7.78
CA THR A 36 16.15 -3.35 -7.78
C THR A 36 15.16 -2.18 -7.81
N PRO A 37 14.93 -1.48 -6.70
CA PRO A 37 14.02 -0.33 -6.66
C PRO A 37 14.56 0.85 -7.48
N THR A 38 13.65 1.70 -7.98
CA THR A 38 13.98 2.99 -8.62
C THR A 38 14.81 3.93 -7.73
N ILE A 39 14.66 3.86 -6.40
CA ILE A 39 15.48 4.61 -5.46
C ILE A 39 16.74 3.75 -5.20
N PRO A 40 17.96 4.25 -5.48
CA PRO A 40 19.19 3.48 -5.29
C PRO A 40 19.44 3.08 -3.82
N ASP A 41 20.04 1.90 -3.62
CA ASP A 41 20.32 1.34 -2.30
C ASP A 41 21.24 2.28 -1.48
N GLU A 42 22.26 2.86 -2.11
CA GLU A 42 23.22 3.77 -1.46
C GLU A 42 22.57 5.04 -0.92
N LEU A 43 21.53 5.53 -1.61
CA LEU A 43 20.79 6.70 -1.16
C LEU A 43 20.03 6.38 0.13
N VAL A 44 19.38 5.21 0.16
CA VAL A 44 18.64 4.75 1.33
C VAL A 44 19.60 4.50 2.49
N GLU A 45 20.71 3.81 2.26
CA GLU A 45 21.75 3.58 3.25
C GLU A 45 22.28 4.89 3.85
N HIS A 46 22.55 5.90 3.03
CA HIS A 46 22.99 7.21 3.49
C HIS A 46 21.95 7.86 4.43
N TYR A 47 20.66 7.85 4.08
CA TYR A 47 19.61 8.44 4.93
C TYR A 47 19.31 7.61 6.18
N LEU A 48 19.41 6.28 6.11
CA LEU A 48 19.32 5.40 7.27
C LEU A 48 20.49 5.68 8.23
N ALA A 49 21.72 5.73 7.73
CA ALA A 49 22.90 6.03 8.53
C ALA A 49 22.82 7.41 9.17
N LYS A 50 22.35 8.42 8.42
CA LYS A 50 22.09 9.77 8.95
C LYS A 50 21.06 9.78 10.08
N SER A 51 20.12 8.83 10.06
CA SER A 51 19.11 8.66 11.11
C SER A 51 19.60 7.80 12.29
N GLY A 52 20.86 7.33 12.26
CA GLY A 52 21.44 6.47 13.28
C GLY A 52 21.13 4.97 13.11
N PHE A 53 20.62 4.56 11.94
CA PHE A 53 20.31 3.17 11.63
C PHE A 53 21.26 2.63 10.57
N GLN A 54 21.94 1.53 10.86
CA GLN A 54 22.73 0.79 9.90
C GLN A 54 22.37 -0.69 10.01
N CYS A 55 22.05 -1.31 8.89
CA CYS A 55 21.72 -2.72 8.83
C CYS A 55 22.39 -3.35 7.60
N PRO A 56 23.07 -4.50 7.74
CA PRO A 56 23.66 -5.20 6.60
C PRO A 56 22.64 -5.95 5.74
N ASP A 57 21.36 -6.00 6.15
CA ASP A 57 20.31 -6.69 5.41
C ASP A 57 19.77 -5.81 4.27
N VAL A 58 20.16 -6.13 3.04
CA VAL A 58 19.73 -5.44 1.82
C VAL A 58 18.21 -5.43 1.64
N ARG A 59 17.49 -6.43 2.18
CA ARG A 59 16.02 -6.47 2.09
C ARG A 59 15.39 -5.32 2.85
N LEU A 60 15.97 -4.93 4.00
CA LEU A 60 15.46 -3.81 4.78
C LEU A 60 15.73 -2.48 4.09
N ILE A 61 16.90 -2.34 3.46
CA ILE A 61 17.24 -1.17 2.65
C ILE A 61 16.22 -1.02 1.51
N ARG A 62 15.98 -2.10 0.75
CA ARG A 62 15.04 -2.10 -0.37
C ARG A 62 13.58 -1.98 0.06
N LEU A 63 13.22 -2.50 1.23
CA LEU A 63 11.90 -2.32 1.82
C LEU A 63 11.61 -0.83 2.05
N VAL A 64 12.57 -0.11 2.64
CA VAL A 64 12.45 1.34 2.85
C VAL A 64 12.37 2.07 1.51
N ALA A 65 13.14 1.66 0.50
CA ALA A 65 13.05 2.20 -0.86
C ALA A 65 11.63 2.07 -1.44
N VAL A 66 11.06 0.85 -1.42
CA VAL A 66 9.73 0.57 -1.96
C VAL A 66 8.64 1.28 -1.18
N ALA A 67 8.73 1.31 0.15
CA ALA A 67 7.78 2.05 0.99
C ALA A 67 7.78 3.55 0.67
N THR A 68 8.96 4.13 0.45
CA THR A 68 9.12 5.54 0.06
C THR A 68 8.52 5.80 -1.32
N GLN A 69 8.75 4.91 -2.28
CA GLN A 69 8.15 5.01 -3.62
C GLN A 69 6.63 4.94 -3.58
N LYS A 70 6.09 4.00 -2.81
CA LYS A 70 4.64 3.87 -2.61
C LYS A 70 4.08 5.15 -2.02
N PHE A 71 4.70 5.68 -0.95
CA PHE A 71 4.26 6.91 -0.31
C PHE A 71 4.20 8.09 -1.29
N VAL A 72 5.27 8.33 -2.05
CA VAL A 72 5.30 9.41 -3.06
C VAL A 72 4.25 9.18 -4.15
N SER A 73 4.06 7.93 -4.59
CA SER A 73 3.06 7.58 -5.60
C SER A 73 1.63 7.83 -5.11
N GLU A 74 1.34 7.55 -3.85
CA GLU A 74 0.04 7.83 -3.23
C GLU A 74 -0.22 9.33 -3.16
N VAL A 75 0.75 10.12 -2.67
CA VAL A 75 0.64 11.59 -2.65
C VAL A 75 0.41 12.16 -4.05
N ALA A 76 1.15 11.69 -5.05
CA ALA A 76 0.99 12.12 -6.44
C ALA A 76 -0.39 11.73 -7.02
N THR A 77 -0.87 10.53 -6.68
CA THR A 77 -2.18 10.03 -7.11
C THR A 77 -3.30 10.87 -6.52
N ASP A 78 -3.23 11.18 -5.22
CA ASP A 78 -4.23 12.02 -4.54
C ASP A 78 -4.26 13.44 -5.13
N ALA A 79 -3.08 14.04 -5.36
CA ALA A 79 -2.98 15.34 -6.01
C ALA A 79 -3.59 15.31 -7.43
N LEU A 80 -3.34 14.26 -8.21
CA LEU A 80 -3.91 14.10 -9.54
C LEU A 80 -5.44 13.96 -9.50
N GLN A 81 -5.98 13.21 -8.55
CA GLN A 81 -7.42 13.06 -8.36
C GLN A 81 -8.09 14.40 -8.03
N GLN A 82 -7.48 15.20 -7.14
CA GLN A 82 -7.95 16.56 -6.83
C GLN A 82 -7.93 17.47 -8.06
N CYS A 83 -6.86 17.43 -8.87
CA CYS A 83 -6.80 18.19 -10.11
C CYS A 83 -7.91 17.79 -11.09
N LYS A 84 -8.17 16.48 -11.27
CA LYS A 84 -9.23 15.98 -12.14
C LYS A 84 -10.63 16.41 -11.67
N ALA A 85 -10.90 16.32 -10.36
CA ALA A 85 -12.17 16.76 -9.79
C ALA A 85 -12.43 18.26 -10.03
N ARG A 86 -11.40 19.10 -9.87
CA ARG A 86 -11.48 20.55 -10.16
C ARG A 86 -11.72 20.86 -11.64
N GLN A 87 -11.14 20.08 -12.55
CA GLN A 87 -11.38 20.27 -13.99
C GLN A 87 -12.80 19.82 -14.39
N ALA A 88 -13.28 18.70 -13.83
CA ALA A 88 -14.62 18.21 -14.09
C ALA A 88 -15.72 19.17 -13.60
N SER A 89 -15.53 19.82 -12.45
CA SER A 89 -16.47 20.83 -11.95
C SER A 89 -16.54 22.06 -12.86
N VAL A 90 -15.39 22.57 -13.33
CA VAL A 90 -15.33 23.71 -14.28
C VAL A 90 -16.08 23.41 -15.59
N VAL A 91 -15.99 22.18 -16.09
CA VAL A 91 -16.73 21.77 -17.30
C VAL A 91 -18.24 21.69 -17.05
N LYS A 92 -18.67 21.24 -15.86
CA LYS A 92 -20.08 21.20 -15.49
C LYS A 92 -20.68 22.61 -15.41
N ASP A 93 -20.01 23.55 -14.76
CA ASP A 93 -20.45 24.94 -14.65
C ASP A 93 -20.60 25.63 -16.02
N LYS A 94 -19.72 25.32 -16.98
CA LYS A 94 -19.82 25.85 -18.35
C LYS A 94 -21.03 25.32 -19.12
N ARG A 95 -21.39 24.04 -18.92
CA ARG A 95 -22.57 23.44 -19.56
C ARG A 95 -23.88 23.96 -18.98
N ASP A 96 -23.97 24.07 -17.65
CA ASP A 96 -25.16 24.63 -16.98
C ASP A 96 -25.42 26.10 -17.39
N LYS A 97 -24.36 26.89 -17.62
CA LYS A 97 -24.50 28.25 -18.14
C LYS A 97 -24.99 28.30 -19.59
N GLN A 98 -24.60 27.36 -20.45
CA GLN A 98 -25.09 27.33 -21.84
C GLN A 98 -26.56 26.91 -21.93
N GLN A 99 -27.00 26.01 -21.05
CA GLN A 99 -28.37 25.49 -21.09
C GLN A 99 -29.42 26.44 -20.51
N LYS A 100 -29.02 27.44 -19.72
CA LYS A 100 -29.92 28.51 -19.22
C LYS A 100 -30.08 29.71 -20.17
N VAL A 101 -29.33 29.74 -21.28
CA VAL A 101 -29.34 30.85 -22.24
C VAL A 101 -30.15 30.50 -23.52
N LEU A 102 -30.71 29.28 -23.57
CA LEU A 102 -31.76 28.87 -24.50
C LEU A 102 -33.12 28.91 -23.80
#